data_AF-A0A8X6TQF2-F1
#
_entry.id   AF-A0A8X6TQF2-F1
#
_cell.length_a   1.000
_cell.length_b   1.000
_cell.length_c   1.000
_cell.angle_alpha   90.00
_cell.angle_beta   90.00
_cell.angle_gamma   90.00
#
_symmetry.space_group_name_H-M   'P 1'
#
loop_
_entity.id
_entity.type
_entity.pdbx_description
1 polymer ?
#
loop_
_entity_poly.entity_id
_entity_poly.type
_entity_poly.pdbx_seq_one_letter_code
_entity_poly.pdbx_strand_id
1 'polypeptide(L)'
;MEIAKQKKKAARATYSKTVNKLQEIMAAESPDVYDLEIHLDQLTEKYMDLKTSEEIFLSLLQKKAGITQAEYEREYLIAQDYYEKLSTFKIKVKKAIASAETGNKSSESPKPAWRPADDTHAAAKAKQNLPEIRLPQFDGDPRNWMTFWTQFNKIHEDSIFAGCDFKISFG
;
A
#
# COMPACT_ATOMS: atom_id res chain seq x y z
N MET A 1 -25.14 -15.21 -20.05
CA MET A 1 -23.73 -15.13 -20.53
C MET A 1 -23.43 -13.80 -21.21
N GLU A 2 -24.23 -13.35 -22.18
CA GLU A 2 -23.98 -12.09 -22.89
C GLU A 2 -23.93 -10.85 -22.00
N ILE A 3 -24.83 -10.72 -21.02
CA ILE A 3 -24.80 -9.60 -20.05
C ILE A 3 -23.47 -9.57 -19.27
N ALA A 4 -23.01 -10.73 -18.79
CA ALA A 4 -21.72 -10.84 -18.08
C ALA A 4 -20.54 -10.50 -18.99
N LYS A 5 -20.58 -10.94 -20.26
CA LYS A 5 -19.58 -10.61 -21.28
C LYS A 5 -19.53 -9.11 -21.56
N GLN A 6 -20.68 -8.45 -21.66
CA GLN A 6 -20.79 -7.00 -21.83
C GLN A 6 -20.26 -6.23 -20.61
N LYS A 7 -20.66 -6.63 -19.38
CA LYS A 7 -20.17 -6.01 -18.14
C LYS A 7 -18.65 -6.11 -18.02
N LYS A 8 -18.09 -7.30 -18.28
CA LYS A 8 -16.64 -7.53 -18.34
C LYS A 8 -15.96 -6.60 -19.34
N LYS A 9 -16.50 -6.49 -20.57
CA LYS A 9 -15.97 -5.60 -21.60
C LYS A 9 -15.98 -4.13 -21.16
N ALA A 10 -17.05 -3.68 -20.51
CA ALA A 10 -17.14 -2.32 -19.99
C ALA A 10 -16.11 -2.06 -18.87
N ALA A 11 -15.97 -3.00 -17.93
CA ALA A 11 -14.99 -2.91 -16.84
C ALA A 11 -13.53 -2.90 -17.36
N ARG A 12 -13.22 -3.71 -18.38
CA ARG A 12 -11.90 -3.66 -19.04
C ARG A 12 -11.63 -2.29 -19.68
N ALA A 13 -12.65 -1.69 -20.29
CA ALA A 13 -12.53 -0.38 -20.91
C ALA A 13 -12.26 0.72 -19.86
N THR A 14 -12.96 0.71 -18.72
CA THR A 14 -12.71 1.69 -17.65
C THR A 14 -11.34 1.49 -17.01
N TYR A 15 -10.96 0.25 -16.70
CA TYR A 15 -9.61 -0.08 -16.21
C TYR A 15 -8.52 0.45 -17.17
N SER A 16 -8.66 0.16 -18.47
CA SER A 16 -7.65 0.56 -19.47
C SER A 16 -7.54 2.08 -19.60
N LYS A 17 -8.66 2.81 -19.48
CA LYS A 17 -8.64 4.29 -19.44
C LYS A 17 -7.87 4.81 -18.23
N THR A 18 -8.10 4.25 -17.04
CA THR A 18 -7.37 4.65 -15.82
C THR A 18 -5.88 4.31 -15.91
N VAL A 19 -5.53 3.15 -16.49
CA VAL A 19 -4.12 2.80 -16.77
C VAL A 19 -3.47 3.85 -17.66
N ASN A 20 -4.09 4.20 -18.79
CA ASN A 20 -3.53 5.19 -19.70
C ASN A 20 -3.35 6.55 -19.02
N LYS A 21 -4.34 6.97 -18.21
CA LYS A 21 -4.24 8.22 -17.46
C LYS A 21 -3.08 8.19 -16.45
N LEU A 22 -2.89 7.09 -15.73
CA LEU A 22 -1.78 6.93 -14.80
C LEU A 22 -0.43 6.94 -15.55
N GLN A 23 -0.35 6.31 -16.73
CA GLN A 23 0.84 6.37 -17.57
C GLN A 23 1.17 7.79 -18.04
N GLU A 24 0.16 8.58 -18.40
CA GLU A 24 0.34 10.00 -18.75
C GLU A 24 0.92 10.80 -17.59
N ILE A 25 0.37 10.64 -16.37
CA ILE A 25 0.87 11.33 -15.17
C ILE A 25 2.31 10.92 -14.88
N MET A 26 2.61 9.63 -14.96
CA MET A 26 3.95 9.10 -14.75
C MET A 26 4.98 9.54 -15.80
N ALA A 27 4.53 9.91 -17.01
CA ALA A 27 5.39 10.37 -18.09
C ALA A 27 5.64 11.89 -18.07
N ALA A 28 4.95 12.63 -17.19
CA ALA A 28 5.18 14.06 -17.01
C ALA A 28 6.60 14.34 -16.50
N GLU A 29 7.15 15.51 -16.84
CA GLU A 29 8.49 15.94 -16.40
C GLU A 29 8.61 16.05 -14.88
N SER A 30 7.52 16.48 -14.22
CA SER A 30 7.37 16.51 -12.77
C SER A 30 6.01 15.92 -12.37
N PRO A 31 5.91 14.60 -12.19
CA PRO A 31 4.67 13.95 -11.76
C PRO A 31 4.24 14.41 -10.38
N ASP A 32 3.01 14.87 -10.24
CA ASP A 32 2.44 15.19 -8.93
C ASP A 32 2.17 13.91 -8.13
N VAL A 33 2.67 13.87 -6.89
CA VAL A 33 2.54 12.72 -5.99
C VAL A 33 1.08 12.47 -5.65
N TYR A 34 0.31 13.53 -5.42
CA TYR A 34 -1.10 13.39 -5.06
C TYR A 34 -1.93 12.82 -6.22
N ASP A 35 -1.71 13.32 -7.44
CA ASP A 35 -2.32 12.75 -8.64
C ASP A 35 -1.95 11.27 -8.85
N LEU A 36 -0.70 10.89 -8.60
CA LEU A 36 -0.26 9.49 -8.70
C LEU A 36 -1.00 8.58 -7.70
N GLU A 37 -1.16 9.01 -6.46
CA GLU A 37 -1.85 8.26 -5.41
C GLU A 37 -3.33 8.08 -5.74
N ILE A 38 -4.04 9.16 -6.07
CA ILE A 38 -5.46 9.10 -6.44
C ILE A 38 -5.70 8.14 -7.59
N HIS A 39 -4.90 8.24 -8.66
CA HIS A 39 -5.11 7.43 -9.84
C HIS A 39 -4.73 5.96 -9.60
N LEU A 40 -3.80 5.68 -8.67
CA LEU A 40 -3.50 4.32 -8.25
C LEU A 40 -4.65 3.69 -7.44
N ASP A 41 -5.29 4.47 -6.58
CA ASP A 41 -6.45 4.03 -5.82
C ASP A 41 -7.65 3.77 -6.74
N GLN A 42 -7.92 4.69 -7.67
CA GLN A 42 -8.93 4.50 -8.71
C GLN A 42 -8.63 3.25 -9.55
N LEU A 43 -7.38 3.03 -9.96
CA LEU A 43 -7.00 1.85 -10.73
C LEU A 43 -7.26 0.57 -9.95
N THR A 44 -6.97 0.58 -8.64
CA THR A 44 -7.23 -0.56 -7.75
C THR A 44 -8.73 -0.82 -7.62
N GLU A 45 -9.56 0.21 -7.45
CA GLU A 45 -11.01 0.08 -7.42
C GLU A 45 -11.55 -0.49 -8.75
N LYS A 46 -11.15 0.07 -9.90
CA LYS A 46 -11.59 -0.44 -11.22
C LYS A 46 -11.12 -1.86 -11.48
N TYR A 47 -9.98 -2.27 -10.94
CA TYR A 47 -9.55 -3.66 -10.99
C TYR A 47 -10.46 -4.58 -10.16
N MET A 48 -10.93 -4.16 -8.99
CA MET A 48 -11.85 -4.97 -8.18
C MET A 48 -13.19 -5.20 -8.89
N ASP A 49 -13.73 -4.16 -9.54
CA ASP A 49 -14.91 -4.28 -10.41
C ASP A 49 -14.67 -5.25 -11.58
N LEU A 50 -13.51 -5.11 -12.24
CA LEU A 50 -13.11 -5.97 -13.34
C LEU A 50 -12.99 -7.42 -12.89
N LYS A 51 -12.21 -7.70 -11.83
CA LYS A 51 -12.01 -9.02 -11.24
C LYS A 51 -13.35 -9.70 -10.95
N THR A 52 -14.26 -8.99 -10.27
CA THR A 52 -15.60 -9.50 -9.97
C THR A 52 -16.37 -9.86 -11.24
N SER A 53 -16.33 -9.00 -12.26
CA SER A 53 -17.00 -9.28 -13.55
C SER A 53 -16.37 -10.45 -14.32
N GLU A 54 -15.06 -10.63 -14.22
CA GLU A 54 -14.30 -11.72 -14.85
C GLU A 54 -14.56 -13.06 -14.17
N GLU A 55 -14.59 -13.11 -12.84
CA GLU A 55 -14.93 -14.31 -12.06
C GLU A 55 -16.36 -14.79 -12.37
N ILE A 56 -17.33 -13.86 -12.43
CA ILE A 56 -18.70 -14.18 -12.85
C ILE A 56 -18.72 -14.74 -14.28
N PHE A 57 -17.97 -14.12 -15.20
CA PHE A 57 -17.92 -14.59 -16.59
C PHE A 57 -17.27 -15.98 -16.71
N LEU A 58 -16.15 -16.23 -16.02
CA LEU A 58 -15.45 -17.51 -16.01
C LEU A 58 -16.33 -18.61 -15.40
N SER A 59 -17.03 -18.34 -14.30
CA SER A 59 -17.99 -19.28 -13.70
C SER A 59 -19.11 -19.67 -14.67
N LEU A 60 -19.66 -18.71 -15.42
CA LEU A 60 -20.66 -18.97 -16.46
C LEU A 60 -20.08 -19.69 -17.68
N LEU A 61 -18.82 -19.41 -18.03
CA LEU A 61 -18.12 -20.05 -19.14
C LEU A 61 -17.88 -21.54 -18.85
N GLN A 62 -17.47 -21.87 -17.63
CA GLN A 62 -17.27 -23.26 -17.19
C GLN A 62 -18.57 -24.09 -17.25
N LYS A 63 -19.72 -23.44 -17.01
CA LYS A 63 -21.05 -24.09 -17.08
C LYS A 63 -21.60 -24.19 -18.51
N LYS A 64 -20.91 -23.65 -19.52
CA LYS A 64 -21.37 -23.65 -20.91
C LYS A 64 -21.16 -25.03 -21.54
N ALA A 65 -22.21 -25.61 -22.12
CA ALA A 65 -22.09 -26.83 -22.90
C ALA A 65 -21.15 -26.62 -24.10
N GLY A 66 -20.24 -27.57 -24.31
CA GLY A 66 -19.29 -27.54 -25.43
C GLY A 66 -18.13 -26.54 -25.27
N ILE A 67 -17.90 -25.99 -24.06
CA ILE A 67 -16.68 -25.21 -23.80
C ILE A 67 -15.47 -26.14 -23.83
N THR A 68 -14.44 -25.75 -24.58
CA THR A 68 -13.16 -26.45 -24.55
C THR A 68 -12.29 -25.93 -23.40
N GLN A 69 -11.42 -26.80 -22.89
CA GLN A 69 -10.46 -26.41 -21.85
C GLN A 69 -9.57 -25.24 -22.31
N ALA A 70 -9.12 -25.25 -23.57
CA ALA A 70 -8.31 -24.20 -24.14
C ALA A 70 -9.03 -22.83 -24.21
N GLU A 71 -10.34 -22.82 -24.50
CA GLU A 71 -11.13 -21.57 -24.50
C GLU A 71 -11.26 -20.97 -23.09
N TYR A 72 -11.44 -21.83 -22.08
CA TYR A 72 -11.50 -21.41 -20.69
C TYR A 72 -10.14 -20.86 -20.23
N GLU A 73 -9.06 -21.60 -20.46
CA GLU A 73 -7.69 -21.21 -20.10
C GLU A 73 -7.30 -19.88 -20.76
N ARG A 74 -7.64 -19.68 -22.03
CA ARG A 74 -7.40 -18.40 -22.71
C ARG A 74 -8.07 -17.24 -21.99
N GLU A 75 -9.33 -17.37 -21.60
CA GLU A 75 -10.04 -16.29 -20.87
C GLU A 75 -9.49 -16.09 -19.47
N TYR A 76 -9.06 -17.16 -18.80
CA TYR A 76 -8.41 -17.11 -17.49
C TYR A 76 -7.06 -16.36 -17.55
N LEU A 77 -6.22 -16.67 -18.53
CA LEU A 77 -4.94 -16.00 -18.72
C LEU A 77 -5.11 -14.51 -19.06
N ILE A 78 -6.13 -14.16 -19.85
CA ILE A 78 -6.45 -12.74 -20.10
C ILE A 78 -6.82 -12.03 -18.80
N ALA A 79 -7.58 -12.67 -17.90
CA ALA A 79 -7.91 -12.08 -16.60
C ALA A 79 -6.67 -11.88 -15.72
N GLN A 80 -5.74 -12.85 -15.72
CA GLN A 80 -4.48 -12.73 -14.97
C GLN A 80 -3.58 -11.58 -15.47
N ASP A 81 -3.51 -11.35 -16.77
CA ASP A 81 -2.72 -10.24 -17.34
C ASP A 81 -3.15 -8.87 -16.76
N TYR A 82 -4.44 -8.66 -16.46
CA TYR A 82 -4.91 -7.44 -15.79
C TYR A 82 -4.43 -7.32 -14.34
N TYR A 83 -4.30 -8.43 -13.61
CA TYR A 83 -3.72 -8.44 -12.27
C TYR A 83 -2.23 -8.10 -12.28
N GLU A 84 -1.48 -8.74 -13.18
CA GLU A 84 -0.04 -8.52 -13.34
C GLU A 84 0.26 -7.06 -13.69
N LYS A 85 -0.57 -6.47 -14.57
CA LYS A 85 -0.52 -5.03 -14.88
C LYS A 85 -0.75 -4.17 -13.65
N LEU A 86 -1.79 -4.44 -12.84
CA LEU A 86 -2.03 -3.69 -11.60
C LEU A 86 -0.83 -3.76 -10.66
N SER A 87 -0.28 -4.96 -10.44
CA SER A 87 0.89 -5.17 -9.58
C SER A 87 2.08 -4.37 -10.06
N THR A 88 2.34 -4.39 -11.37
CA THR A 88 3.39 -3.61 -12.02
C THR A 88 3.22 -2.11 -11.77
N PHE A 89 2.01 -1.58 -11.94
CA PHE A 89 1.73 -0.16 -11.69
C PHE A 89 1.88 0.22 -10.22
N LYS A 90 1.41 -0.61 -9.29
CA LYS A 90 1.60 -0.38 -7.84
C LYS A 90 3.08 -0.21 -7.48
N ILE A 91 3.94 -1.07 -7.99
CA ILE A 91 5.38 -0.99 -7.72
C ILE A 91 5.99 0.27 -8.36
N LYS A 92 5.64 0.54 -9.63
CA LYS A 92 6.16 1.70 -10.36
C LYS A 92 5.78 3.03 -9.70
N VAL A 93 4.51 3.18 -9.30
CA VAL A 93 4.02 4.39 -8.62
C VAL A 93 4.70 4.56 -7.27
N LYS A 94 4.77 3.52 -6.43
CA LYS A 94 5.47 3.57 -5.14
C LYS A 94 6.93 4.02 -5.30
N LYS A 95 7.61 3.53 -6.34
CA LYS A 95 8.98 3.95 -6.65
C LYS A 95 9.06 5.42 -7.07
N ALA A 96 8.10 5.90 -7.87
CA ALA A 96 8.04 7.30 -8.29
C ALA A 96 7.85 8.24 -7.09
N ILE A 97 6.94 7.89 -6.16
CA ILE A 97 6.67 8.65 -4.93
C ILE A 97 7.93 8.71 -4.05
N ALA A 98 8.55 7.56 -3.77
CA ALA A 98 9.77 7.51 -2.96
C ALA A 98 10.94 8.32 -3.57
N SER A 99 11.02 8.38 -4.91
CA SER A 99 12.01 9.20 -5.61
C SER A 99 11.75 10.69 -5.43
N ALA A 100 10.49 11.13 -5.46
CA ALA A 100 10.10 12.52 -5.24
C ALA A 100 10.42 12.98 -3.80
N GLU A 101 10.14 12.14 -2.80
CA GLU A 101 10.42 12.42 -1.39
C GLU A 101 11.93 12.53 -1.09
N THR A 102 12.75 11.72 -1.78
CA THR A 102 14.21 11.73 -1.59
C THR A 102 14.86 12.93 -2.28
N GLY A 103 14.36 13.34 -3.44
CA GLY A 103 14.84 14.53 -4.17
C GLY A 103 14.55 15.86 -3.46
N ASN A 104 13.47 15.94 -2.68
CA ASN A 104 13.09 17.13 -1.92
C ASN A 104 13.94 17.38 -0.65
N LYS A 105 14.88 16.48 -0.30
CA LYS A 105 15.84 16.68 0.80
C LYS A 105 17.11 17.39 0.34
N SER A 106 16.99 18.44 -0.48
CA SER A 106 18.08 19.34 -0.79
C SER A 106 17.82 20.73 -0.16
N SER A 107 18.77 21.16 0.67
CA SER A 107 18.95 22.53 1.18
C SER A 107 17.92 23.09 2.18
N GLU A 108 17.94 22.62 3.43
CA GLU A 108 17.82 23.53 4.57
C GLU A 108 18.65 22.97 5.71
N SER A 109 19.95 23.26 5.70
CA SER A 109 20.73 23.20 6.94
C SER A 109 20.26 24.35 7.81
N PRO A 110 19.68 24.12 9.00
CA PRO A 110 19.51 25.21 9.95
C PRO A 110 20.91 25.67 10.31
N LYS A 111 21.32 26.86 9.83
CA LYS A 111 22.52 27.51 10.35
C LYS A 111 22.27 27.74 11.84
N PRO A 112 23.00 27.09 12.77
CA PRO A 112 22.95 27.55 14.15
C PRO A 112 23.65 28.91 14.17
N ALA A 113 22.87 29.95 14.48
CA ALA A 113 23.44 31.20 14.94
C ALA A 113 24.33 30.86 16.15
N TRP A 114 25.59 31.33 16.09
CA TRP A 114 26.70 31.09 17.02
C TRP A 114 27.51 29.79 16.85
N ARG A 115 28.69 29.92 16.22
CA ARG A 115 29.98 29.70 16.90
C ARG A 115 31.18 30.26 16.09
N PRO A 116 32.25 30.72 16.76
CA PRO A 116 33.46 31.23 16.11
C PRO A 116 34.29 30.10 15.53
N ALA A 117 35.09 30.44 14.52
CA ALA A 117 35.99 29.55 13.80
C ALA A 117 36.99 28.86 14.72
N ASP A 118 37.11 27.54 14.59
CA ASP A 118 38.41 26.88 14.58
C ASP A 118 38.32 25.56 13.82
N ASP A 119 39.34 25.33 12.99
CA ASP A 119 39.47 24.22 12.07
C ASP A 119 39.78 22.92 12.82
N THR A 120 39.15 21.80 12.44
CA THR A 120 39.82 20.50 12.24
C THR A 120 38.82 19.38 11.90
N HIS A 121 39.23 18.59 10.91
CA HIS A 121 38.57 17.39 10.37
C HIS A 121 38.08 16.39 11.43
N ALA A 122 36.81 16.01 11.36
CA ALA A 122 36.35 14.62 11.51
C ALA A 122 34.88 14.50 11.11
N ALA A 123 34.61 13.86 9.96
CA ALA A 123 33.28 13.39 9.60
C ALA A 123 32.85 12.23 10.50
N ALA A 124 32.47 12.53 11.73
CA ALA A 124 31.77 11.59 12.60
C ALA A 124 30.32 11.49 12.10
N LYS A 125 29.98 10.37 11.47
CA LYS A 125 28.58 9.98 11.23
C LYS A 125 27.84 10.04 12.56
N ALA A 126 27.07 11.10 12.79
CA ALA A 126 26.18 11.20 13.93
C ALA A 126 25.16 10.07 13.79
N LYS A 127 25.36 8.99 14.54
CA LYS A 127 24.31 8.01 14.81
C LYS A 127 23.19 8.79 15.47
N GLN A 128 22.14 9.08 14.71
CA GLN A 128 20.87 9.50 15.29
C GLN A 128 20.35 8.31 16.09
N ASN A 129 20.74 8.25 17.37
CA ASN A 129 20.16 7.30 18.30
C ASN A 129 18.71 7.74 18.50
N LEU A 130 17.76 6.97 17.97
CA LEU A 130 16.37 7.11 18.38
C LEU A 130 16.31 6.84 19.89
N PRO A 131 15.50 7.59 20.65
CA PRO A 131 15.27 7.24 22.05
C PRO A 131 14.73 5.81 22.11
N GLU A 132 15.41 4.97 22.88
CA GLU A 132 15.02 3.57 23.07
C GLU A 132 13.70 3.53 23.85
N ILE A 133 12.60 3.20 23.17
CA ILE A 133 11.31 3.01 23.82
C ILE A 133 11.36 1.66 24.55
N ARG A 134 11.56 1.70 25.86
CA ARG A 134 11.47 0.51 26.71
C ARG A 134 10.05 0.38 27.23
N LEU A 135 9.39 -0.71 26.88
CA LEU A 135 8.13 -1.08 27.52
C LEU A 135 8.41 -1.42 28.99
N PRO A 136 7.62 -0.88 29.93
CA PRO A 136 7.68 -1.31 31.32
C PRO A 136 7.51 -2.84 31.38
N GLN A 137 8.39 -3.51 32.11
CA GLN A 137 8.30 -4.94 32.37
C GLN A 137 7.56 -5.15 33.68
N PHE A 138 6.74 -6.19 33.75
CA PHE A 138 6.12 -6.58 35.01
C PHE A 138 7.19 -7.17 35.94
N ASP A 139 7.24 -6.69 37.18
CA ASP A 139 8.24 -7.07 38.18
C ASP A 139 7.93 -8.39 38.89
N GLY A 140 6.79 -9.01 38.56
CA GLY A 140 6.34 -10.28 39.14
C GLY A 140 5.64 -10.12 40.50
N ASP A 141 5.48 -8.90 41.02
CA ASP A 141 4.73 -8.66 42.26
C ASP A 141 3.23 -8.57 41.96
N PRO A 142 2.40 -9.51 42.45
CA PRO A 142 0.95 -9.49 42.20
C PRO A 142 0.25 -8.20 42.65
N ARG A 143 0.83 -7.45 43.60
CA ARG A 143 0.27 -6.17 44.08
C ARG A 143 0.40 -5.06 43.02
N ASN A 144 1.43 -5.15 42.18
CA ASN A 144 1.70 -4.17 41.12
C ASN A 144 1.00 -4.51 39.81
N TRP A 145 0.32 -5.66 39.74
CA TRP A 145 -0.38 -6.14 38.54
C TRP A 145 -1.38 -5.11 38.01
N MET A 146 -2.21 -4.53 38.89
CA MET A 146 -3.27 -3.60 38.46
C MET A 146 -2.67 -2.31 37.87
N THR A 147 -1.59 -1.81 38.47
CA THR A 147 -0.85 -0.62 38.01
C THR A 147 -0.09 -0.88 36.72
N PHE A 148 0.49 -2.07 36.56
CA PHE A 148 1.10 -2.51 35.32
C PHE A 148 0.07 -2.60 34.19
N TRP A 149 -1.09 -3.23 34.46
CA TRP A 149 -2.16 -3.40 33.49
C TRP A 149 -2.78 -2.08 33.02
N THR A 150 -2.91 -1.09 33.91
CA THR A 150 -3.49 0.22 33.54
C THR A 150 -2.71 0.94 32.45
N GLN A 151 -1.42 0.64 32.28
CA GLN A 151 -0.56 1.22 31.24
C GLN A 151 -0.96 0.76 29.82
N PHE A 152 -1.59 -0.41 29.71
CA PHE A 152 -2.07 -0.98 28.43
C PHE A 152 -3.56 -0.73 28.20
N ASN A 153 -4.31 -0.29 29.20
CA ASN A 153 -5.77 -0.08 29.11
C ASN A 153 -6.16 0.95 28.05
N LYS A 154 -5.31 1.96 27.80
CA LYS A 154 -5.55 2.97 26.75
C LYS A 154 -5.60 2.36 25.34
N ILE A 155 -4.93 1.24 25.10
CA ILE A 155 -4.93 0.55 23.79
C ILE A 155 -6.32 -0.05 23.52
N HIS A 156 -7.08 -0.38 24.56
CA HIS A 156 -8.43 -0.95 24.45
C HIS A 156 -9.53 0.10 24.25
N GLU A 157 -9.32 1.36 24.65
CA GLU A 157 -10.30 2.44 24.50
C GLU A 157 -10.23 3.13 23.13
N ASP A 158 -9.10 3.01 22.42
CA ASP A 158 -8.96 3.50 21.05
C ASP A 158 -9.73 2.60 20.07
N SER A 159 -10.83 3.14 19.54
CA SER A 159 -11.76 2.50 18.58
C SER A 159 -11.14 1.96 17.28
N ILE A 160 -9.82 2.11 17.09
CA ILE A 160 -9.09 1.59 15.92
C ILE A 160 -8.98 0.05 15.97
N PHE A 161 -9.12 -0.57 17.15
CA PHE A 161 -8.95 -2.02 17.35
C PHE A 161 -10.24 -2.79 17.67
N ALA A 162 -11.42 -2.17 17.50
CA ALA A 162 -12.72 -2.80 17.72
C ALA A 162 -13.00 -3.91 16.70
N GLY A 163 -12.35 -5.06 16.86
CA GLY A 163 -12.40 -6.20 15.94
C GLY A 163 -11.14 -7.09 15.97
N CYS A 164 -10.08 -6.69 16.68
CA CYS A 164 -8.90 -7.52 16.88
C CYS A 164 -8.93 -8.17 18.27
N ASP A 165 -9.12 -9.48 18.33
CA ASP A 165 -8.89 -10.28 19.53
C ASP A 165 -7.38 -10.28 19.86
N PHE A 166 -6.96 -9.36 20.71
CA PHE A 166 -5.61 -9.38 21.30
C PHE A 166 -5.55 -10.47 22.37
N LYS A 167 -5.03 -11.64 22.01
CA LYS A 167 -4.54 -12.62 22.99
C LYS A 167 -3.15 -12.21 23.45
N ILE A 168 -3.07 -11.58 24.61
CA ILE A 168 -1.80 -11.38 25.33
C ILE A 168 -1.50 -12.69 26.06
N SER A 169 -0.53 -13.45 25.55
CA SER A 169 0.00 -14.63 26.24
C SER A 169 1.13 -14.19 27.16
N PHE A 170 0.96 -14.37 28.47
CA PHE A 170 2.06 -14.29 29.42
C PHE A 170 2.70 -15.68 29.50
N GLY A 171 4.00 -15.76 29.19
CA GLY A 171 4.81 -16.96 29.38
C GLY A 171 5.28 -17.10 30.82
#